data_AF-U7UZ82-F1
#
_entry.id   AF-U7UZ82-F1
#
_cell.length_a   1.000
_cell.length_b   1.000
_cell.length_c   1.000
_cell.angle_alpha   90.00
_cell.angle_beta   90.00
_cell.angle_gamma   90.00
#
_symmetry.space_group_name_H-M   'P 1'
#
loop_
_entity.id
_entity.type
_entity.pdbx_description
1 polymer ?
#
loop_
_entity_poly.entity_id
_entity_poly.type
_entity_poly.pdbx_seq_one_letter_code
_entity_poly.pdbx_strand_id
1 'polypeptide(L)'
;MSLLPEKGIFNFTDLKNLRRLSFVTAIETKMSTDNLASYFGDVDIALLYGFGIKPLPLEGLDSYIFEYGFHEGCDQVRSTLVYLKTDKCPILYSSKFYVLDDYCHVLKEELRGATEKDVVNHYDLHSYLKDRYEFSEELFERAKENLEELDSLYEKIRETSIGGYELFLLKFYSRYIIDLSERIQLYKNVLNMYSPEFKDANKTHKQKRYEIFAICPGGIIDGINEDLCSKCYEVKPRDGMYAVRGCYKRSKHYLKYGG
;
A
#
# COMPACT_ATOMS: atom_id res chain seq x y z
N MET A 1 19.38 -2.93 -4.14
CA MET A 1 19.34 -2.09 -5.35
C MET A 1 18.46 -0.91 -4.99
N SER A 2 18.96 0.34 -5.02
CA SER A 2 18.16 1.50 -4.58
C SER A 2 16.89 1.62 -5.42
N LEU A 3 15.72 1.57 -4.77
CA LEU A 3 14.41 1.74 -5.41
C LEU A 3 14.07 3.21 -5.69
N LEU A 4 14.96 4.13 -5.33
CA LEU A 4 14.76 5.57 -5.48
C LEU A 4 15.10 6.02 -6.91
N PRO A 5 14.26 6.86 -7.55
CA PRO A 5 14.59 7.45 -8.84
C PRO A 5 15.89 8.23 -8.77
N GLU A 6 16.82 7.96 -9.69
CA GLU A 6 18.04 8.76 -9.84
C GLU A 6 17.70 10.19 -10.28
N LYS A 7 18.57 11.15 -9.93
CA LYS A 7 18.40 12.59 -10.13
C LYS A 7 17.86 12.93 -11.54
N GLY A 8 16.59 13.33 -11.57
CA GLY A 8 15.82 13.76 -12.74
C GLY A 8 14.47 14.34 -12.30
N ILE A 9 13.63 14.76 -13.24
CA ILE A 9 12.25 15.19 -12.95
C ILE A 9 11.52 13.98 -12.32
N PHE A 10 11.23 14.04 -11.03
CA PHE A 10 10.52 12.99 -10.32
C PHE A 10 9.07 12.93 -10.82
N ASN A 11 8.73 11.87 -11.56
CA ASN A 11 7.38 11.63 -12.01
C ASN A 11 6.67 10.69 -11.01
N PHE A 12 5.67 11.21 -10.29
CA PHE A 12 4.93 10.43 -9.29
C PHE A 12 4.27 9.18 -9.87
N THR A 13 3.92 9.15 -11.17
CA THR A 13 3.35 7.93 -11.76
C THR A 13 4.32 6.75 -11.77
N ASP A 14 5.63 7.01 -11.70
CA ASP A 14 6.64 5.97 -11.65
C ASP A 14 6.60 5.19 -10.32
N LEU A 15 6.00 5.77 -9.28
CA LEU A 15 5.74 5.06 -8.01
C LEU A 15 4.88 3.81 -8.21
N LYS A 16 4.03 3.76 -9.25
CA LYS A 16 3.27 2.55 -9.60
C LYS A 16 4.17 1.36 -9.91
N ASN A 17 5.40 1.60 -10.35
CA ASN A 17 6.38 0.55 -10.63
C ASN A 17 6.97 -0.07 -9.34
N LEU A 18 6.85 0.57 -8.17
CA LEU A 18 7.32 0.00 -6.90
C LEU A 18 6.70 -1.37 -6.60
N ARG A 19 5.43 -1.59 -6.98
CA ARG A 19 4.81 -2.93 -6.89
C ARG A 19 5.58 -3.96 -7.71
N ARG A 20 5.89 -3.65 -8.97
CA ARG A 20 6.66 -4.56 -9.84
C ARG A 20 8.08 -4.77 -9.34
N LEU A 21 8.74 -3.71 -8.86
CA LEU A 21 10.08 -3.82 -8.29
C LEU A 21 10.09 -4.69 -7.03
N SER A 22 9.05 -4.61 -6.19
CA SER A 22 8.90 -5.46 -5.01
C SER A 22 8.73 -6.95 -5.33
N PHE A 23 8.47 -7.33 -6.59
CA PHE A 23 8.48 -8.73 -6.99
C PHE A 23 9.88 -9.34 -6.88
N VAL A 24 10.91 -8.57 -7.24
CA VAL A 24 12.31 -8.99 -7.07
C VAL A 24 12.63 -9.12 -5.59
N THR A 25 12.28 -8.09 -4.80
CA THR A 25 12.44 -8.10 -3.34
C THR A 25 11.76 -9.30 -2.68
N ALA A 26 10.56 -9.66 -3.12
CA ALA A 26 9.82 -10.80 -2.59
C ALA A 26 10.54 -12.13 -2.88
N ILE A 27 11.10 -12.29 -4.08
CA ILE A 27 11.88 -13.50 -4.44
C ILE A 27 13.19 -13.55 -3.64
N GLU A 28 13.93 -12.45 -3.59
CA GLU A 28 15.19 -12.36 -2.84
C GLU A 28 14.98 -12.64 -1.34
N THR A 29 13.91 -12.10 -0.75
CA THR A 29 13.56 -12.36 0.65
C THR A 29 13.21 -13.84 0.86
N LYS A 30 12.43 -14.45 -0.04
CA LYS A 30 12.12 -15.89 0.01
C LYS A 30 13.39 -16.75 -0.04
N MET A 31 14.36 -16.38 -0.88
CA MET A 31 15.59 -17.15 -1.08
C MET A 31 16.62 -16.97 0.04
N SER A 32 16.63 -15.83 0.72
CA SER A 32 17.67 -15.49 1.70
C SER A 32 17.25 -15.86 3.13
N THR A 33 16.13 -15.31 3.59
CA THR A 33 15.68 -15.42 4.98
C THR A 33 14.34 -16.12 5.10
N ASP A 34 13.59 -16.22 4.00
CA ASP A 34 12.27 -16.85 3.93
C ASP A 34 11.34 -16.32 5.03
N ASN A 35 11.32 -15.02 5.27
CA ASN A 35 10.58 -14.37 6.35
C ASN A 35 9.62 -13.31 5.82
N LEU A 36 9.10 -13.49 4.61
CA LEU A 36 8.12 -12.58 4.02
C LEU A 36 6.70 -12.92 4.51
N ALA A 37 5.94 -11.92 4.93
CA ALA A 37 4.50 -12.02 5.08
C ALA A 37 3.83 -10.95 4.22
N SER A 38 2.66 -11.26 3.68
CA SER A 38 1.93 -10.27 2.89
C SER A 38 0.64 -9.87 3.57
N TYR A 39 0.28 -8.59 3.47
CA TYR A 39 -0.81 -8.03 4.25
C TYR A 39 -1.82 -7.24 3.42
N PHE A 40 -3.04 -7.16 3.94
CA PHE A 40 -4.09 -6.31 3.41
C PHE A 40 -4.76 -5.53 4.54
N GLY A 41 -5.02 -4.25 4.28
CA GLY A 41 -5.69 -3.35 5.24
C GLY A 41 -4.74 -2.72 6.25
N ASP A 42 -5.30 -2.28 7.37
CA ASP A 42 -4.62 -1.63 8.48
C ASP A 42 -4.04 -2.68 9.44
N VAL A 43 -2.82 -3.12 9.14
CA VAL A 43 -2.10 -4.12 9.90
C VAL A 43 -0.94 -3.45 10.62
N ASP A 44 -0.74 -3.78 11.90
CA ASP A 44 0.45 -3.40 12.66
C ASP A 44 1.70 -4.06 12.07
N ILE A 45 2.29 -3.39 11.08
CA ILE A 45 3.51 -3.86 10.41
C ILE A 45 4.76 -3.69 11.29
N ALA A 46 4.72 -2.85 12.34
CA ALA A 46 5.82 -2.75 13.29
C ALA A 46 5.99 -4.06 14.05
N LEU A 47 4.87 -4.68 14.45
CA LEU A 47 4.86 -5.99 15.07
C LEU A 47 5.51 -7.05 14.18
N LEU A 48 5.19 -7.04 12.89
CA LEU A 48 5.83 -7.96 11.92
C LEU A 48 7.35 -7.76 11.89
N TYR A 49 7.84 -6.51 11.81
CA TYR A 49 9.28 -6.25 11.89
C TYR A 49 9.90 -6.70 13.21
N GLY A 50 9.20 -6.56 14.34
CA GLY A 50 9.63 -7.02 15.66
C GLY A 50 9.89 -8.53 15.71
N PHE A 51 9.10 -9.33 15.00
CA PHE A 51 9.32 -10.77 14.82
C PHE A 51 10.26 -11.12 13.66
N GLY A 52 10.98 -10.13 13.13
CA GLY A 52 11.89 -10.31 12.00
C GLY A 52 11.19 -10.62 10.68
N ILE A 53 9.88 -10.39 10.57
CA ILE A 53 9.09 -10.63 9.35
C ILE A 53 9.12 -9.38 8.46
N LYS A 54 9.28 -9.58 7.14
CA LYS A 54 9.25 -8.53 6.13
C LYS A 54 7.84 -8.40 5.54
N PRO A 55 7.12 -7.28 5.78
CA PRO A 55 5.75 -7.10 5.32
C PRO A 55 5.69 -6.53 3.90
N LEU A 56 4.88 -7.13 3.01
CA LEU A 56 4.54 -6.57 1.69
C LEU A 56 3.02 -6.50 1.45
N PRO A 57 2.49 -5.42 0.86
CA PRO A 57 1.08 -5.36 0.50
C PRO A 57 0.71 -6.44 -0.54
N LEU A 58 -0.45 -7.07 -0.38
CA LEU A 58 -0.88 -8.21 -1.21
C LEU A 58 -1.85 -7.86 -2.35
N GLU A 59 -2.26 -6.60 -2.48
CA GLU A 59 -3.30 -6.19 -3.41
C GLU A 59 -2.94 -6.51 -4.88
N GLY A 60 -3.84 -7.21 -5.57
CA GLY A 60 -3.99 -7.07 -7.01
C GLY A 60 -4.41 -5.63 -7.31
N LEU A 61 -3.88 -5.01 -8.37
CA LEU A 61 -4.14 -3.60 -8.68
C LEU A 61 -4.36 -3.36 -10.18
N ASP A 62 -4.51 -4.43 -10.95
CA ASP A 62 -4.63 -4.34 -12.39
C ASP A 62 -5.49 -5.46 -12.95
N SER A 63 -6.06 -5.19 -14.12
CA SER A 63 -6.95 -6.10 -14.85
C SER A 63 -6.22 -6.96 -15.89
N TYR A 64 -4.90 -6.78 -16.08
CA TYR A 64 -4.12 -7.57 -17.03
C TYR A 64 -4.20 -9.07 -16.70
N ILE A 65 -4.21 -9.39 -15.41
CA ILE A 65 -4.31 -10.77 -14.94
C ILE A 65 -5.63 -11.46 -15.34
N PHE A 66 -6.67 -10.71 -15.73
CA PHE A 66 -7.97 -11.27 -16.11
C PHE A 66 -7.95 -12.07 -17.41
N GLU A 67 -6.93 -11.91 -18.24
CA GLU A 67 -6.72 -12.72 -19.44
C GLU A 67 -6.27 -14.14 -19.10
N TYR A 68 -5.71 -14.35 -17.90
CA TYR A 68 -5.17 -15.64 -17.45
C TYR A 68 -6.13 -16.42 -16.55
N GLY A 69 -7.27 -15.83 -16.20
CA GLY A 69 -8.26 -16.51 -15.37
C GLY A 69 -9.45 -15.65 -14.97
N PHE A 70 -10.41 -16.32 -14.35
CA PHE A 70 -11.63 -15.71 -13.87
C PHE A 70 -11.83 -16.02 -12.39
N HIS A 71 -12.32 -15.01 -11.66
CA HIS A 71 -12.82 -15.16 -10.32
C HIS A 71 -14.03 -14.24 -10.14
N GLU A 72 -15.04 -14.74 -9.44
CA GLU A 72 -16.19 -13.94 -9.02
C GLU A 72 -15.77 -12.97 -7.91
N GLY A 73 -16.19 -11.71 -8.00
CA GLY A 73 -15.91 -10.69 -6.97
C GLY A 73 -15.66 -9.31 -7.59
N CYS A 74 -15.29 -8.34 -6.77
CA CYS A 74 -14.80 -7.03 -7.26
C CYS A 74 -13.43 -7.19 -7.94
N ASP A 75 -12.98 -6.19 -8.71
CA ASP A 75 -11.76 -6.35 -9.51
C ASP A 75 -10.52 -6.59 -8.63
N GLN A 76 -10.47 -6.05 -7.41
CA GLN A 76 -9.37 -6.31 -6.48
C GLN A 76 -9.35 -7.76 -5.98
N VAL A 77 -10.50 -8.27 -5.49
CA VAL A 77 -10.62 -9.68 -5.10
C VAL A 77 -10.26 -10.57 -6.29
N ARG A 78 -10.84 -10.28 -7.46
CA ARG A 78 -10.58 -11.04 -8.68
C ARG A 78 -9.10 -11.01 -9.05
N SER A 79 -8.47 -9.84 -9.07
CA SER A 79 -7.07 -9.69 -9.47
C SER A 79 -6.16 -10.44 -8.51
N THR A 80 -6.31 -10.23 -7.20
CA THR A 80 -5.54 -10.93 -6.16
C THR A 80 -5.68 -12.45 -6.30
N LEU A 81 -6.91 -12.96 -6.44
CA LEU A 81 -7.19 -14.39 -6.47
C LEU A 81 -6.74 -15.05 -7.78
N VAL A 82 -6.86 -14.38 -8.93
CA VAL A 82 -6.31 -14.91 -10.19
C VAL A 82 -4.78 -14.88 -10.16
N TYR A 83 -4.17 -13.82 -9.61
CA TYR A 83 -2.72 -13.77 -9.41
C TYR A 83 -2.20 -14.91 -8.55
N LEU A 84 -2.93 -15.25 -7.48
CA LEU A 84 -2.64 -16.39 -6.61
C LEU A 84 -2.80 -17.71 -7.36
N LYS A 85 -3.99 -17.98 -7.93
CA LYS A 85 -4.32 -19.27 -8.57
C LYS A 85 -3.49 -19.58 -9.82
N THR A 86 -2.87 -18.57 -10.42
CA THR A 86 -2.02 -18.71 -11.61
C THR A 86 -0.53 -18.65 -11.30
N ASP A 87 -0.15 -18.51 -10.02
CA ASP A 87 1.25 -18.35 -9.57
C ASP A 87 2.00 -17.21 -10.26
N LYS A 88 1.29 -16.15 -10.66
CA LYS A 88 1.85 -15.02 -11.42
C LYS A 88 2.28 -13.83 -10.57
N CYS A 89 2.03 -13.86 -9.26
CA CYS A 89 2.43 -12.80 -8.34
C CYS A 89 3.54 -13.30 -7.40
N PRO A 90 4.80 -12.87 -7.60
CA PRO A 90 5.90 -13.26 -6.74
C PRO A 90 5.70 -12.85 -5.28
N ILE A 91 5.01 -11.74 -5.00
CA ILE A 91 4.67 -11.36 -3.63
C ILE A 91 3.85 -12.48 -2.97
N LEU A 92 2.72 -12.85 -3.56
CA LEU A 92 1.81 -13.87 -3.02
C LEU A 92 2.51 -15.23 -2.91
N TYR A 93 3.31 -15.62 -3.90
CA TYR A 93 4.02 -16.89 -3.89
C TYR A 93 5.15 -16.94 -2.85
N SER A 94 5.85 -15.81 -2.63
CA SER A 94 6.94 -15.71 -1.67
C SER A 94 6.51 -15.56 -0.22
N SER A 95 5.28 -15.10 0.06
CA SER A 95 4.81 -14.98 1.45
C SER A 95 4.75 -16.33 2.14
N LYS A 96 5.11 -16.41 3.43
CA LYS A 96 4.86 -17.57 4.29
C LYS A 96 3.41 -17.68 4.72
N PHE A 97 2.82 -16.54 5.05
CA PHE A 97 1.45 -16.41 5.49
C PHE A 97 0.93 -15.03 5.08
N TYR A 98 -0.38 -14.86 5.22
CA TYR A 98 -1.09 -13.62 4.92
C TYR A 98 -1.69 -13.04 6.19
N VAL A 99 -1.67 -11.72 6.32
CA VAL A 99 -2.30 -10.99 7.43
C VAL A 99 -3.36 -10.04 6.90
N LEU A 100 -4.60 -10.19 7.33
CA LEU A 100 -5.69 -9.34 6.88
C LEU A 100 -6.45 -8.79 8.08
N ASP A 101 -6.74 -7.51 8.03
CA ASP A 101 -7.76 -6.90 8.88
C ASP A 101 -9.18 -7.28 8.40
N ASP A 102 -10.19 -6.62 8.96
CA ASP A 102 -11.59 -6.82 8.57
C ASP A 102 -12.09 -5.79 7.53
N TYR A 103 -11.18 -5.08 6.85
CA TYR A 103 -11.54 -4.09 5.83
C TYR A 103 -12.30 -4.72 4.65
N CYS A 104 -12.00 -5.98 4.32
CA CYS A 104 -12.68 -6.73 3.25
C CYS A 104 -12.87 -8.21 3.62
N HIS A 105 -14.00 -8.57 4.25
CA HIS A 105 -14.27 -9.96 4.64
C HIS A 105 -14.29 -10.93 3.45
N VAL A 106 -14.89 -10.56 2.31
CA VAL A 106 -14.84 -11.38 1.09
C VAL A 106 -13.41 -11.71 0.65
N LEU A 107 -12.49 -10.73 0.63
CA LEU A 107 -11.10 -11.03 0.24
C LEU A 107 -10.47 -12.04 1.21
N LYS A 108 -10.73 -11.89 2.51
CA LYS A 108 -10.21 -12.77 3.55
C LYS A 108 -10.76 -14.19 3.47
N GLU A 109 -12.06 -14.35 3.24
CA GLU A 109 -12.70 -15.66 3.08
C GLU A 109 -12.24 -16.35 1.78
N GLU A 110 -12.24 -15.63 0.66
CA GLU A 110 -11.82 -16.16 -0.63
C GLU A 110 -10.33 -16.54 -0.62
N LEU A 111 -9.48 -15.71 0.00
CA LEU A 111 -8.06 -16.02 0.12
C LEU A 111 -7.83 -17.28 0.95
N ARG A 112 -8.54 -17.44 2.08
CA ARG A 112 -8.51 -18.67 2.90
C ARG A 112 -8.87 -19.91 2.11
N GLY A 113 -9.89 -19.83 1.26
CA GLY A 113 -10.32 -20.95 0.41
C GLY A 113 -9.38 -21.23 -0.76
N ALA A 114 -8.49 -20.30 -1.12
CA ALA A 114 -7.67 -20.38 -2.33
C ALA A 114 -6.19 -20.69 -2.07
N THR A 115 -5.77 -20.89 -0.81
CA THR A 115 -4.37 -21.16 -0.46
C THR A 115 -4.26 -22.13 0.71
N GLU A 116 -3.16 -22.89 0.74
CA GLU A 116 -2.78 -23.73 1.89
C GLU A 116 -1.98 -22.95 2.94
N LYS A 117 -1.59 -21.70 2.64
CA LYS A 117 -0.85 -20.85 3.58
C LYS A 117 -1.79 -20.28 4.64
N ASP A 118 -1.25 -20.03 5.83
CA ASP A 118 -2.03 -19.43 6.91
C ASP A 118 -2.54 -18.03 6.52
N VAL A 119 -3.82 -17.78 6.80
CA VAL A 119 -4.46 -16.46 6.64
C VAL A 119 -4.93 -15.96 8.01
N VAL A 120 -4.10 -15.12 8.59
CA VAL A 120 -4.16 -14.65 9.98
C VAL A 120 -4.99 -13.37 10.06
N ASN A 121 -5.88 -13.29 11.04
CA ASN A 121 -6.56 -12.04 11.35
C ASN A 121 -5.57 -11.08 12.03
N HIS A 122 -5.57 -9.79 11.68
CA HIS A 122 -4.78 -8.78 12.36
C HIS A 122 -4.92 -8.84 13.89
N TYR A 123 -6.14 -9.04 14.41
CA TYR A 123 -6.37 -9.14 15.86
C TYR A 123 -5.72 -10.35 16.53
N ASP A 124 -5.47 -11.42 15.77
CA ASP A 124 -4.84 -12.65 16.25
C ASP A 124 -3.32 -12.69 15.94
N LEU A 125 -2.80 -11.66 15.29
CA LEU A 125 -1.44 -11.64 14.73
C LEU A 125 -0.37 -11.88 15.80
N HIS A 126 -0.45 -11.17 16.93
CA HIS A 126 0.54 -11.31 17.99
C HIS A 126 0.60 -12.75 18.54
N SER A 127 -0.55 -13.34 18.85
CA SER A 127 -0.64 -14.72 19.33
C SER A 127 -0.11 -15.72 18.29
N TYR A 128 -0.45 -15.50 17.02
CA TYR A 128 0.05 -16.34 15.93
C TYR A 128 1.58 -16.30 15.81
N LEU A 129 2.18 -15.11 15.92
CA LEU A 129 3.63 -14.91 15.79
C LEU A 129 4.42 -15.41 17.00
N LYS A 130 3.92 -15.16 18.21
CA LYS A 130 4.61 -15.45 19.47
C LYS A 130 5.05 -16.91 19.62
N ASP A 131 4.27 -17.84 19.09
CA ASP A 131 4.55 -19.27 19.19
C ASP A 131 5.45 -19.79 18.04
N ARG A 132 5.77 -18.94 17.05
CA ARG A 132 6.43 -19.34 15.79
C ARG A 132 7.75 -18.60 15.53
N TYR A 133 7.91 -17.41 16.09
CA TYR A 133 9.03 -16.52 15.80
C TYR A 133 9.56 -15.90 17.10
N GLU A 134 10.86 -15.64 17.12
CA GLU A 134 11.49 -14.90 18.21
C GLU A 134 11.20 -13.40 18.08
N PHE A 135 10.80 -12.77 19.18
CA PHE A 135 10.53 -11.34 19.22
C PHE A 135 11.80 -10.56 19.55
N SER A 136 12.07 -9.50 18.79
CA SER A 136 13.12 -8.53 19.05
C SER A 136 12.51 -7.17 19.36
N GLU A 137 12.63 -6.74 20.61
CA GLU A 137 12.21 -5.41 21.08
C GLU A 137 12.97 -4.30 20.33
N GLU A 138 14.26 -4.50 20.05
CA GLU A 138 15.08 -3.56 19.27
C GLU A 138 14.52 -3.35 17.85
N LEU A 139 14.18 -4.43 17.14
CA LEU A 139 13.60 -4.33 15.79
C LEU A 139 12.21 -3.69 15.82
N PHE A 140 11.41 -4.02 16.83
CA PHE A 140 10.07 -3.47 16.99
C PHE A 140 10.09 -1.97 17.23
N GLU A 141 10.86 -1.48 18.21
CA GLU A 141 10.95 -0.06 18.51
C GLU A 141 11.57 0.74 17.36
N ARG A 142 12.61 0.21 16.71
CA ARG A 142 13.15 0.84 15.48
C ARG A 142 12.10 0.93 14.37
N ALA A 143 11.26 -0.09 14.20
CA ALA A 143 10.20 -0.05 13.20
C ALA A 143 9.14 1.00 13.55
N LYS A 144 8.75 1.12 14.83
CA LYS A 144 7.82 2.16 15.30
C LYS A 144 8.37 3.56 15.07
N GLU A 145 9.60 3.84 15.49
CA GLU A 145 10.25 5.15 15.28
C GLU A 145 10.27 5.53 13.80
N ASN A 146 10.62 4.59 12.91
CA ASN A 146 10.64 4.83 11.48
C ASN A 146 9.24 5.08 10.90
N LEU A 147 8.21 4.37 11.37
CA LEU A 147 6.83 4.57 10.94
C LEU A 147 6.28 5.91 11.43
N GLU A 148 6.60 6.32 12.65
CA GLU A 148 6.28 7.65 13.18
C GLU A 148 6.99 8.76 12.38
N GLU A 149 8.24 8.56 11.97
CA GLU A 149 8.95 9.49 11.09
C GLU A 149 8.25 9.59 9.72
N LEU A 150 7.83 8.47 9.13
CA LEU A 150 7.08 8.44 7.88
C LEU A 150 5.76 9.20 7.98
N ASP A 151 5.03 9.05 9.08
CA ASP A 151 3.78 9.77 9.34
C ASP A 151 4.04 11.28 9.50
N SER A 152 5.09 11.66 10.23
CA SER A 152 5.52 13.07 10.36
C SER A 152 5.88 13.68 9.01
N LEU A 153 6.63 12.95 8.18
CA LEU A 153 6.99 13.39 6.83
C LEU A 153 5.76 13.47 5.93
N TYR A 154 4.84 12.51 6.03
CA TYR A 154 3.58 12.52 5.29
C TYR A 154 2.79 13.80 5.60
N GLU A 155 2.60 14.14 6.88
CA GLU A 155 1.84 15.34 7.25
C GLU A 155 2.51 16.63 6.75
N LYS A 156 3.85 16.71 6.79
CA LYS A 156 4.57 17.85 6.20
C LYS A 156 4.37 17.95 4.70
N ILE A 157 4.47 16.83 3.98
CA ILE A 157 4.24 16.78 2.52
C ILE A 157 2.78 17.13 2.21
N ARG A 158 1.83 16.64 3.01
CA ARG A 158 0.41 16.92 2.88
C ARG A 158 0.10 18.42 3.01
N GLU A 159 0.88 19.18 3.76
CA GLU A 159 0.72 20.63 3.87
C GLU A 159 1.34 21.41 2.68
N THR A 160 2.07 20.77 1.76
CA THR A 160 2.64 21.43 0.56
C THR A 160 1.63 21.56 -0.59
N SER A 161 2.04 22.19 -1.70
CA SER A 161 1.26 22.28 -2.93
C SER A 161 1.08 20.97 -3.72
N ILE A 162 1.58 19.83 -3.21
CA ILE A 162 1.43 18.52 -3.87
C ILE A 162 -0.04 18.20 -4.18
N GLY A 163 -0.30 17.74 -5.41
CA GLY A 163 -1.64 17.36 -5.85
C GLY A 163 -2.17 16.13 -5.12
N GLY A 164 -3.49 15.96 -5.10
CA GLY A 164 -4.14 14.85 -4.39
C GLY A 164 -3.78 13.47 -4.96
N TYR A 165 -3.55 13.40 -6.27
CA TYR A 165 -3.14 12.17 -6.95
C TYR A 165 -1.71 11.79 -6.59
N GLU A 166 -0.77 12.72 -6.67
CA GLU A 166 0.63 12.54 -6.31
C GLU A 166 0.78 12.13 -4.83
N LEU A 167 0.04 12.81 -3.93
CA LEU A 167 0.02 12.48 -2.51
C LEU A 167 -0.49 11.05 -2.27
N PHE A 168 -1.55 10.63 -2.97
CA PHE A 168 -2.06 9.27 -2.89
C PHE A 168 -1.02 8.26 -3.39
N LEU A 169 -0.41 8.50 -4.56
CA LEU A 169 0.58 7.59 -5.13
C LEU A 169 1.76 7.40 -4.18
N LEU A 170 2.24 8.48 -3.54
CA LEU A 170 3.28 8.42 -2.52
C LEU A 170 2.87 7.54 -1.34
N LYS A 171 1.74 7.83 -0.69
CA LYS A 171 1.29 7.08 0.48
C LYS A 171 1.05 5.61 0.15
N PHE A 172 0.37 5.36 -0.96
CA PHE A 172 -0.10 4.03 -1.32
C PHE A 172 1.03 3.12 -1.83
N TYR A 173 1.83 3.58 -2.80
CA TYR A 173 2.83 2.74 -3.45
C TYR A 173 4.17 2.67 -2.69
N SER A 174 4.48 3.64 -1.83
CA SER A 174 5.69 3.55 -0.99
C SER A 174 5.67 2.36 -0.03
N ARG A 175 4.49 1.79 0.28
CA ARG A 175 4.34 0.58 1.09
C ARG A 175 5.00 -0.66 0.48
N TYR A 176 5.30 -0.65 -0.83
CA TYR A 176 6.05 -1.71 -1.50
C TYR A 176 7.57 -1.61 -1.29
N ILE A 177 8.06 -0.56 -0.61
CA ILE A 177 9.44 -0.46 -0.14
C ILE A 177 9.49 -1.04 1.28
N ILE A 178 10.01 -2.27 1.40
CA ILE A 178 10.10 -2.98 2.69
C ILE A 178 11.20 -2.44 3.61
N ASP A 179 12.18 -1.75 3.06
CA ASP A 179 13.20 -1.09 3.87
C ASP A 179 12.66 0.27 4.31
N LEU A 180 12.37 0.40 5.60
CA LEU A 180 11.80 1.64 6.13
C LEU A 180 12.76 2.83 5.97
N SER A 181 14.08 2.62 5.98
CA SER A 181 15.06 3.69 5.77
C SER A 181 15.02 4.19 4.32
N GLU A 182 14.95 3.27 3.35
CA GLU A 182 14.77 3.64 1.93
C GLU A 182 13.43 4.38 1.73
N ARG A 183 12.37 3.93 2.40
CA ARG A 183 11.05 4.56 2.33
C ARG A 183 11.07 5.97 2.94
N ILE A 184 11.74 6.17 4.07
CA ILE A 184 11.96 7.50 4.67
C ILE A 184 12.73 8.40 3.71
N GLN A 185 13.77 7.88 3.07
CA GLN A 185 14.55 8.65 2.11
C GLN A 185 13.73 9.10 0.90
N LEU A 186 12.80 8.27 0.41
CA LEU A 186 11.82 8.68 -0.61
C LEU A 186 11.00 9.89 -0.13
N TYR A 187 10.46 9.84 1.08
CA TYR A 187 9.63 10.92 1.63
C TYR A 187 10.45 12.21 1.82
N LYS A 188 11.68 12.11 2.34
CA LYS A 188 12.61 13.24 2.46
C LYS A 188 12.90 13.86 1.09
N ASN A 189 13.13 13.04 0.07
CA ASN A 189 13.38 13.52 -1.30
C ASN A 189 12.16 14.27 -1.85
N VAL A 190 10.95 13.72 -1.68
CA VAL A 190 9.71 14.40 -2.09
C VAL A 190 9.53 15.71 -1.34
N LEU A 191 9.66 15.72 0.00
CA LEU A 191 9.53 16.94 0.80
C LEU A 191 10.53 18.03 0.36
N ASN A 192 11.77 17.65 0.03
CA ASN A 192 12.80 18.57 -0.45
C ASN A 192 12.43 19.24 -1.79
N MET A 193 11.67 18.57 -2.66
CA MET A 193 11.18 19.18 -3.91
C MET A 193 10.26 20.38 -3.64
N TYR A 194 9.57 20.37 -2.51
CA TYR A 194 8.69 21.45 -2.04
C TYR A 194 9.37 22.38 -1.02
N SER A 195 10.68 22.20 -0.75
CA SER A 195 11.44 23.03 0.20
C SER A 195 11.36 24.55 -0.02
N PRO A 196 11.21 25.10 -1.25
CA PRO A 196 11.00 26.53 -1.43
C PRO A 196 9.74 27.07 -0.74
N GLU A 197 8.70 26.25 -0.57
CA GLU A 197 7.44 26.65 0.08
C GLU A 197 7.59 26.88 1.58
N PHE A 198 8.52 26.17 2.21
CA PHE A 198 8.82 26.31 3.64
C PHE A 198 9.81 27.45 3.96
N LYS A 199 10.52 27.98 2.96
CA LYS A 199 11.49 29.07 3.14
C LYS A 199 10.87 30.46 3.13
N ASP A 200 9.67 30.59 2.58
CA ASP A 200 8.92 31.84 2.57
C ASP A 200 8.04 31.89 3.84
N ALA A 201 8.58 32.44 4.93
CA ALA A 201 7.92 32.49 6.25
C ALA A 201 6.54 33.20 6.23
N ASN A 202 6.23 33.93 5.16
CA ASN A 202 4.95 34.59 4.93
C ASN A 202 3.93 33.73 4.16
N LYS A 203 4.33 32.55 3.68
CA LYS A 203 3.50 31.58 2.97
C LYS A 203 3.34 30.30 3.79
N THR A 204 2.68 30.39 4.94
CA THR A 204 2.08 29.21 5.56
C THR A 204 0.86 28.79 4.75
N HIS A 205 1.08 28.18 3.59
CA HIS A 205 0.02 27.61 2.79
C HIS A 205 -0.39 26.27 3.37
N LYS A 206 -1.12 26.26 4.49
CA LYS A 206 -1.86 25.04 4.87
C LYS A 206 -2.90 24.78 3.80
N GLN A 207 -2.55 23.93 2.84
CA GLN A 207 -3.45 23.61 1.74
C GLN A 207 -4.63 22.82 2.30
N LYS A 208 -5.81 23.44 2.33
CA LYS A 208 -7.04 22.75 2.74
C LYS A 208 -7.37 21.69 1.69
N ARG A 209 -7.35 20.42 2.10
CA ARG A 209 -7.67 19.27 1.25
C ARG A 209 -9.14 18.87 1.41
N TYR A 210 -9.80 18.55 0.31
CA TYR A 210 -11.13 17.93 0.34
C TYR A 210 -11.00 16.43 0.58
N GLU A 211 -11.79 15.88 1.49
CA GLU A 211 -11.75 14.44 1.79
C GLU A 211 -12.63 13.67 0.82
N ILE A 212 -12.10 12.56 0.30
CA ILE A 212 -12.81 11.63 -0.57
C ILE A 212 -12.79 10.26 0.08
N PHE A 213 -13.95 9.75 0.42
CA PHE A 213 -14.08 8.42 1.00
C PHE A 213 -14.26 7.39 -0.11
N ALA A 214 -13.27 6.50 -0.23
CA ALA A 214 -13.22 5.48 -1.24
C ALA A 214 -13.23 4.09 -0.60
N ILE A 215 -14.04 3.19 -1.13
CA ILE A 215 -14.13 1.81 -0.65
C ILE A 215 -12.88 1.00 -1.01
N CYS A 216 -12.30 1.25 -2.19
CA CYS A 216 -11.08 0.61 -2.65
C CYS A 216 -10.21 1.68 -3.31
N PRO A 217 -9.50 2.50 -2.51
CA PRO A 217 -8.73 3.63 -3.02
C PRO A 217 -7.76 3.24 -4.14
N GLY A 218 -7.04 2.12 -3.97
CA GLY A 218 -6.06 1.62 -4.94
C GLY A 218 -6.66 1.31 -6.31
N GLY A 219 -7.93 0.87 -6.36
CA GLY A 219 -8.59 0.51 -7.62
C GLY A 219 -9.31 1.64 -8.34
N ILE A 220 -9.65 2.72 -7.64
CA ILE A 220 -10.44 3.82 -8.23
C ILE A 220 -9.66 5.12 -8.38
N ILE A 221 -8.41 5.19 -7.91
CA ILE A 221 -7.64 6.44 -7.89
C ILE A 221 -7.51 7.09 -9.27
N ASP A 222 -7.32 6.30 -10.33
CA ASP A 222 -7.17 6.82 -11.69
C ASP A 222 -8.46 7.49 -12.17
N GLY A 223 -9.62 6.92 -11.83
CA GLY A 223 -10.93 7.54 -12.07
C GLY A 223 -11.13 8.82 -11.27
N ILE A 224 -10.80 8.81 -9.97
CA ILE A 224 -10.86 10.01 -9.12
C ILE A 224 -10.03 11.15 -9.72
N ASN A 225 -8.82 10.85 -10.19
CA ASN A 225 -7.92 11.84 -10.78
C ASN A 225 -8.48 12.39 -12.11
N GLU A 226 -9.00 11.53 -12.99
CA GLU A 226 -9.65 11.94 -14.24
C GLU A 226 -10.83 12.91 -13.98
N ASP A 227 -11.66 12.64 -12.97
CA ASP A 227 -12.83 13.46 -12.67
C ASP A 227 -12.51 14.78 -11.94
N LEU A 228 -11.51 14.77 -11.07
CA LEU A 228 -11.19 15.93 -10.24
C LEU A 228 -10.11 16.83 -10.81
N CYS A 229 -9.39 16.39 -11.86
CA CYS A 229 -8.47 17.20 -12.65
C CYS A 229 -7.63 18.15 -11.77
N SER A 230 -6.84 17.56 -10.86
CA SER A 230 -5.85 18.29 -10.04
C SER A 230 -6.38 19.10 -8.85
N LYS A 231 -7.62 18.89 -8.38
CA LYS A 231 -8.05 19.47 -7.09
C LYS A 231 -7.17 18.97 -5.94
N CYS A 232 -7.00 19.82 -4.91
CA CYS A 232 -6.36 19.41 -3.67
C CYS A 232 -7.30 18.51 -2.87
N TYR A 233 -7.11 17.20 -2.97
CA TYR A 233 -7.91 16.22 -2.24
C TYR A 233 -7.01 15.24 -1.47
N GLU A 234 -7.65 14.51 -0.56
CA GLU A 234 -7.08 13.37 0.12
C GLU A 234 -8.07 12.20 0.04
N VAL A 235 -7.58 11.04 -0.41
CA VAL A 235 -8.41 9.83 -0.47
C VAL A 235 -8.24 9.06 0.83
N LYS A 236 -9.35 8.84 1.53
CA LYS A 236 -9.41 8.04 2.74
C LYS A 236 -10.19 6.75 2.48
N PRO A 237 -9.79 5.64 3.10
CA PRO A 237 -10.61 4.43 3.10
C PRO A 237 -11.97 4.74 3.74
N ARG A 238 -13.05 4.18 3.17
CA ARG A 238 -14.36 4.12 3.84
C ARG A 238 -14.53 2.75 4.48
N ASP A 239 -14.87 2.71 5.76
CA ASP A 239 -15.11 1.45 6.47
C ASP A 239 -16.36 0.74 5.94
N GLY A 240 -16.29 -0.60 5.91
CA GLY A 240 -17.46 -1.47 5.94
C GLY A 240 -18.27 -1.62 4.65
N MET A 241 -17.74 -1.28 3.46
CA MET A 241 -18.45 -1.50 2.19
C MET A 241 -17.58 -2.18 1.13
N TYR A 242 -18.22 -2.80 0.13
CA TYR A 242 -17.58 -3.47 -1.02
C TYR A 242 -17.44 -2.55 -2.24
N ALA A 243 -16.27 -2.58 -2.89
CA ALA A 243 -16.13 -1.95 -4.20
C ALA A 243 -16.87 -2.78 -5.26
N VAL A 244 -17.48 -2.10 -6.23
CA VAL A 244 -18.22 -2.75 -7.34
C VAL A 244 -17.26 -3.37 -8.38
N ARG A 245 -17.76 -4.33 -9.16
CA ARG A 245 -17.06 -4.88 -10.35
C ARG A 245 -16.73 -3.77 -11.35
N GLY A 246 -15.57 -3.85 -12.00
CA GLY A 246 -15.14 -2.91 -13.02
C GLY A 246 -14.35 -1.69 -12.49
N CYS A 247 -13.93 -1.67 -11.23
CA CYS A 247 -13.17 -0.54 -10.68
C CYS A 247 -11.83 -0.31 -11.41
N TYR A 248 -11.14 -1.34 -11.91
CA TYR A 248 -9.92 -1.17 -12.71
C TYR A 248 -10.18 -0.76 -14.15
N LYS A 249 -11.40 -0.98 -14.65
CA LYS A 249 -11.76 -0.72 -16.05
C LYS A 249 -12.34 0.68 -16.25
N ARG A 250 -11.69 1.75 -15.75
CA ARG A 250 -12.11 3.16 -15.93
C ARG A 250 -13.63 3.40 -15.78
N SER A 251 -14.33 2.54 -15.03
CA SER A 251 -15.78 2.57 -15.04
C SER A 251 -16.16 3.75 -14.17
N LYS A 252 -16.97 4.65 -14.74
CA LYS A 252 -17.42 5.92 -14.15
C LYS A 252 -18.30 5.73 -12.90
N HIS A 253 -18.21 4.59 -12.24
CA HIS A 253 -18.95 4.21 -11.04
C HIS A 253 -18.08 4.43 -9.80
N TYR A 254 -17.62 5.67 -9.60
CA TYR A 254 -17.21 6.12 -8.29
C TYR A 254 -18.45 6.70 -7.59
N LEU A 255 -18.67 6.30 -6.35
CA LEU A 255 -19.68 6.91 -5.50
C LEU A 255 -19.08 8.25 -5.03
N LYS A 256 -19.56 9.38 -5.58
CA LYS A 256 -19.30 10.70 -5.00
C LYS A 256 -19.94 10.73 -3.62
N TYR A 257 -19.13 10.66 -2.57
CA TYR A 257 -19.53 11.17 -1.25
C TYR A 257 -18.97 12.58 -1.16
N GLY A 258 -19.83 13.57 -1.41
CA GLY A 258 -19.49 14.98 -1.30
C GLY A 258 -20.17 15.61 -0.08
N GLY A 259 -19.43 16.48 0.60
CA GLY A 259 -19.93 17.35 1.67
C GLY A 259 -19.20 17.15 2.97
#